data_AF-X1R9I5-F1
#
_entry.id   AF-X1R9I5-F1
#
_cell.length_a   1.000
_cell.length_b   1.000
_cell.length_c   1.000
_cell.angle_alpha   90.00
_cell.angle_beta   90.00
_cell.angle_gamma   90.00
#
_symmetry.space_group_name_H-M   'P 1'
#
loop_
_entity.id
_entity.type
_entity.pdbx_description
1 polymer ?
#
loop_
_entity_poly.entity_id
_entity_poly.type
_entity_poly.pdbx_seq_one_letter_code
_entity_poly.pdbx_strand_id
1 'polypeptide(L)' 'MSFITNIRKDIKAVFEHDPAAASTLEVLLAYPGFHARQFHRLAYTLFRWHIPVLPRL' A
#
# COMPACT_ATOMS: atom_id res chain seq x y z
N MET A 1 -4.84 -14.82 -4.79
CA MET A 1 -5.62 -13.78 -4.08
C MET A 1 -5.39 -12.43 -4.74
N SER A 2 -6.44 -11.80 -5.27
CA SER A 2 -6.36 -10.63 -6.15
C SER A 2 -5.72 -9.41 -5.46
N PHE A 3 -4.93 -8.64 -6.20
CA PHE A 3 -4.25 -7.43 -5.73
C PHE A 3 -5.24 -6.42 -5.13
N ILE A 4 -6.43 -6.32 -5.73
CA ILE A 4 -7.54 -5.44 -5.35
C ILE A 4 -8.10 -5.80 -3.95
N THR A 5 -8.15 -7.09 -3.61
CA THR A 5 -8.66 -7.55 -2.32
C THR A 5 -7.72 -7.17 -1.17
N ASN A 6 -6.41 -7.15 -1.43
CA ASN A 6 -5.43 -6.74 -0.43
C ASN A 6 -5.50 -5.23 -0.17
N ILE A 7 -5.66 -4.41 -1.21
CA ILE A 7 -5.79 -2.96 -1.05
C ILE A 7 -7.01 -2.61 -0.18
N ARG A 8 -8.16 -3.27 -0.40
CA ARG A 8 -9.34 -3.06 0.45
C ARG A 8 -9.11 -3.47 1.91
N LYS A 9 -8.39 -4.57 2.15
CA LYS A 9 -8.01 -4.99 3.51
C LYS A 9 -7.06 -3.98 4.16
N ASP A 10 -6.10 -3.47 3.40
CA ASP A 10 -5.13 -2.48 3.90
C ASP A 10 -5.82 -1.17 4.27
N ILE A 11 -6.75 -0.71 3.43
CA ILE A 11 -7.61 0.44 3.73
C ILE A 11 -8.43 0.18 5.00
N LYS A 12 -9.09 -0.98 5.10
CA LYS A 12 -9.90 -1.32 6.28
C LYS A 12 -9.06 -1.38 7.57
N ALA A 13 -7.84 -1.90 7.49
CA ALA A 13 -6.92 -1.94 8.63
C ALA A 13 -6.48 -0.53 9.07
N VAL A 14 -6.30 0.41 8.13
CA VAL A 14 -6.04 1.82 8.46
C VAL A 14 -7.25 2.43 9.18
N PHE A 15 -8.46 2.18 8.70
CA PHE A 15 -9.69 2.65 9.37
C PHE A 15 -9.92 2.01 10.75
N GLU A 16 -9.53 0.75 10.95
CA GLU A 16 -9.66 0.08 12.25
C GLU A 16 -8.62 0.57 13.28
N HIS A 17 -7.44 1.02 12.82
CA HIS A 17 -6.39 1.55 13.69
C HIS A 17 -6.45 3.05 13.90
N ASP A 18 -7.05 3.80 12.96
CA ASP A 18 -7.13 5.25 13.04
C ASP A 18 -8.58 5.75 12.92
N PRO A 19 -9.22 6.14 14.04
CA PRO A 19 -10.56 6.69 14.01
C PRO A 19 -10.63 8.08 13.36
N ALA A 20 -9.50 8.74 13.11
CA ALA A 20 -9.44 10.04 12.42
C ALA A 20 -9.50 9.91 10.88
N ALA A 21 -9.28 8.70 10.34
CA ALA A 21 -9.46 8.45 8.92
C ALA A 21 -10.96 8.55 8.58
N ALA A 22 -11.38 9.67 7.96
CA ALA A 22 -12.79 9.93 7.70
C ALA A 22 -13.23 9.46 6.30
N SER A 23 -12.29 9.27 5.36
CA SER A 23 -12.60 8.90 3.98
C SER A 23 -11.51 8.08 3.31
N THR A 24 -11.92 7.17 2.41
CA THR A 24 -10.96 6.30 1.70
C THR A 24 -10.04 7.12 0.79
N LEU A 25 -10.54 8.23 0.25
CA LEU A 25 -9.75 9.20 -0.51
C LEU A 25 -8.70 9.89 0.37
N GLU A 26 -9.03 10.16 1.63
CA GLU A 26 -8.11 10.78 2.58
C GLU A 26 -7.00 9.80 2.96
N VAL A 27 -7.34 8.53 3.20
CA VAL A 27 -6.34 7.46 3.37
C VAL A 27 -5.50 7.26 2.11
N LEU A 28 -6.10 7.41 0.92
CA LEU A 28 -5.38 7.24 -0.35
C LEU A 28 -4.47 8.43 -0.69
N LEU A 29 -4.73 9.64 -0.19
CA LEU A 29 -3.99 10.85 -0.55
C LEU A 29 -3.12 11.39 0.58
N ALA A 30 -3.57 11.24 1.83
CA ALA A 30 -2.97 11.84 3.01
C ALA A 30 -2.24 10.83 3.92
N TYR A 31 -2.32 9.52 3.69
CA TYR A 31 -1.53 8.53 4.45
C TYR A 31 -0.25 8.12 3.71
N PRO A 32 0.90 8.74 4.02
CA PRO A 32 2.18 8.33 3.46
C PRO A 32 2.53 6.88 3.83
N GLY A 33 2.10 6.41 5.00
CA GLY A 33 2.31 5.01 5.42
C GLY A 33 1.56 4.00 4.54
N PHE A 34 0.37 4.36 4.04
CA PHE A 34 -0.37 3.53 3.10
C PHE A 34 0.37 3.43 1.77
N HIS A 35 0.85 4.56 1.23
CA HIS A 35 1.67 4.59 0.03
C HIS A 35 2.95 3.78 0.16
N ALA A 36 3.70 3.94 1.25
CA ALA A 36 4.94 3.21 1.51
C ALA A 36 4.72 1.70 1.45
N ARG A 37 3.61 1.21 2.01
CA ARG A 37 3.26 -0.22 1.96
C ARG A 37 2.93 -0.69 0.54
N GLN A 38 2.22 0.11 -0.25
CA GLN A 38 1.93 -0.26 -1.65
C GLN A 38 3.20 -0.24 -2.51
N PHE A 39 4.05 0.78 -2.36
CA PHE A 39 5.34 0.85 -3.05
C PHE A 39 6.26 -0.30 -2.65
N HIS A 40 6.31 -0.68 -1.38
CA HIS A 40 7.07 -1.84 -0.94
C HIS A 40 6.59 -3.14 -1.61
N ARG A 41 5.27 -3.33 -1.78
CA ARG A 41 4.73 -4.49 -2.52
C ARG A 41 5.14 -4.47 -3.99
N LEU A 42 5.14 -3.30 -4.63
CA LEU A 42 5.61 -3.13 -6.00
C LEU A 42 7.11 -3.41 -6.12
N ALA A 43 7.93 -2.86 -5.23
CA ALA A 43 9.36 -3.13 -5.15
C ALA A 43 9.62 -4.63 -4.96
N TYR A 44 8.88 -5.30 -4.07
CA TYR A 44 9.00 -6.73 -3.86
C TYR A 44 8.60 -7.55 -5.10
N THR A 45 7.59 -7.13 -5.85
CA THR A 45 7.26 -7.78 -7.14
C THR A 45 8.33 -7.60 -8.20
N LEU A 46 8.91 -6.40 -8.30
CA LEU A 46 10.03 -6.11 -9.21
C LEU A 46 11.30 -6.91 -8.82
N PHE A 47 11.54 -7.06 -7.52
CA PHE A 47 12.61 -7.91 -6.98
C PHE A 47 12.40 -9.38 -7.36
N ARG A 48 11.17 -9.90 -7.23
CA ARG A 48 10.83 -11.26 -7.70
C ARG A 48 11.05 -11.44 -9.20
N TRP A 49 10.91 -10.39 -10.00
CA TRP A 49 11.23 -10.39 -11.42
C TRP A 49 12.72 -10.19 -11.73
N HIS A 50 13.61 -10.32 -10.74
CA HIS A 50 15.07 -10.20 -10.90
C HIS A 50 15.54 -8.85 -11.44
N ILE A 51 14.78 -7.78 -11.19
CA ILE A 51 15.17 -6.43 -11.59
C ILE A 51 16.11 -5.86 -10.51
N PRO A 52 17.38 -5.52 -10.85
CA PRO A 52 18.42 -5.29 -9.85
C PRO A 52 18.39 -3.90 -9.18
N VAL A 53 17.82 -2.88 -9.83
CA VAL A 53 17.92 -1.47 -9.39
C VAL A 53 16.58 -0.81 -9.09
N LEU A 54 15.56 -1.02 -9.94
CA LEU A 54 14.24 -0.39 -9.78
C LEU A 54 13.53 -0.63 -8.44
N PRO A 55 13.64 -1.79 -7.75
CA PRO A 55 13.04 -1.97 -6.43
C PRO A 55 13.62 -1.08 -5.32
N ARG A 56 14.82 -0.52 -5.54
CA ARG A 56 15.59 0.22 -4.54
C ARG A 56 15.62 1.73 -4.81
N LEU A 57 15.08 2.17 -5.94
CA LEU A 57 14.95 3.57 -6.32
C LEU A 57 13.65 4.14 -5.73
#